data_AF-A0ABD4QLV2-F1
#
_entry.id   AF-A0ABD4QLV2-F1
#
_cell.length_a   1.000
_cell.length_b   1.000
_cell.length_c   1.000
_cell.angle_alpha   90.00
_cell.angle_beta   90.00
_cell.angle_gamma   90.00
#
_symmetry.space_group_name_H-M   'P 1'
#
loop_
_entity.id
_entity.type
_entity.pdbx_description
1 polymer ?
#
loop_
_entity_poly.entity_id
_entity_poly.type
_entity_poly.pdbx_seq_one_letter_code
_entity_poly.pdbx_strand_id
1 'polypeptide(L)'
;MEKEMMENFKKYATLMPFVGLFVSLLLFVYFFGITGVEEPIWGAALYCSLPFLGYTILYLPVCIYFKVSSKRSIQRNEEQV
;
A
#
# COMPACT_ATOMS: atom_id res chain seq x y z
N MET A 1 -2.94 -17.33 -18.52
CA MET A 1 -2.80 -15.87 -18.73
C MET A 1 -3.51 -15.06 -17.64
N GLU A 2 -4.83 -15.18 -17.44
CA GLU A 2 -5.57 -14.40 -16.42
C GLU A 2 -5.07 -14.61 -14.98
N LYS A 3 -4.87 -15.88 -14.55
CA LYS A 3 -4.34 -16.20 -13.20
C LYS A 3 -2.96 -15.57 -12.94
N GLU A 4 -2.11 -15.54 -13.96
CA GLU A 4 -0.75 -15.02 -13.89
C GLU A 4 -0.75 -13.48 -13.85
N MET A 5 -1.60 -12.84 -14.65
CA MET A 5 -1.87 -11.39 -14.56
C MET A 5 -2.37 -11.00 -13.17
N MET A 6 -3.29 -11.78 -12.62
CA MET A 6 -3.87 -11.55 -11.30
C MET A 6 -2.81 -11.65 -10.17
N GLU A 7 -1.92 -12.64 -10.25
CA GLU A 7 -0.84 -12.83 -9.28
C GLU A 7 0.20 -11.71 -9.36
N ASN A 8 0.57 -11.29 -10.57
CA ASN A 8 1.47 -10.16 -10.79
C ASN A 8 0.84 -8.87 -10.24
N PHE A 9 -0.42 -8.60 -10.56
CA PHE A 9 -1.14 -7.44 -10.01
C PHE A 9 -1.15 -7.46 -8.48
N LYS A 10 -1.39 -8.61 -7.85
CA LYS A 10 -1.33 -8.75 -6.39
C LYS A 10 0.06 -8.40 -5.85
N LYS A 11 1.15 -8.89 -6.46
CA LYS A 11 2.53 -8.55 -6.07
C LYS A 11 2.79 -7.04 -6.17
N TYR A 12 2.38 -6.41 -7.27
CA TYR A 12 2.50 -4.96 -7.45
C TYR A 12 1.68 -4.17 -6.43
N ALA A 13 0.42 -4.55 -6.22
CA ALA A 13 -0.45 -3.90 -5.25
C ALA A 13 0.13 -4.00 -3.82
N THR A 14 0.70 -5.15 -3.45
CA THR A 14 1.39 -5.32 -2.17
C THR A 14 2.65 -4.46 -2.04
N LEU A 15 3.33 -4.16 -3.15
CA LEU A 15 4.53 -3.31 -3.15
C LEU A 15 4.20 -1.81 -3.00
N MET A 16 3.04 -1.36 -3.51
CA MET A 16 2.61 0.05 -3.46
C MET A 16 2.75 0.74 -2.09
N PRO A 17 2.27 0.17 -0.96
CA PRO A 17 2.43 0.81 0.35
C PRO A 17 3.90 0.93 0.77
N PHE A 18 4.78 0.01 0.38
CA PHE A 18 6.22 0.11 0.67
C PHE A 18 6.88 1.23 -0.13
N VAL A 19 6.47 1.43 -1.39
CA VAL A 19 6.91 2.58 -2.19
C VAL A 19 6.44 3.87 -1.53
N GLY A 20 5.19 3.93 -1.10
CA GLY A 20 4.65 5.06 -0.33
C GLY A 20 5.45 5.35 0.94
N LEU A 21 5.77 4.31 1.72
CA LEU A 21 6.60 4.41 2.92
C LEU A 21 7.98 4.98 2.59
N PHE A 22 8.63 4.46 1.54
CA PHE A 22 9.96 4.91 1.15
C PHE A 22 9.97 6.38 0.74
N VAL A 23 9.00 6.82 -0.08
CA VAL A 23 8.85 8.24 -0.47
C VAL A 23 8.57 9.10 0.76
N SER A 24 7.70 8.63 1.68
CA SER A 24 7.42 9.31 2.94
C SER A 24 8.68 9.51 3.79
N LEU A 25 9.56 8.51 3.86
CA LEU A 25 10.83 8.61 4.59
C LEU A 25 11.80 9.59 3.92
N LEU A 26 11.89 9.58 2.59
CA LEU A 26 12.71 10.57 1.86
C LEU A 26 12.25 12.00 2.12
N LEU A 27 10.93 12.23 2.08
CA LEU A 27 10.35 13.55 2.40
C LEU A 27 10.65 13.94 3.85
N PHE A 28 10.52 13.01 4.79
CA PHE A 28 10.82 13.26 6.19
C PHE A 28 12.28 13.68 6.38
N VAL A 29 13.23 12.93 5.81
CA VAL A 29 14.67 13.27 5.87
C VAL A 29 14.95 14.62 5.21
N TYR A 30 14.31 14.90 4.08
CA TYR A 30 14.47 16.19 3.40
C TYR A 30 13.99 17.35 4.26
N PHE A 31 12.75 17.30 4.75
CA PHE A 31 12.15 18.39 5.51
C PHE A 31 12.81 18.59 6.89
N PHE A 32 13.00 17.50 7.65
CA PHE A 32 13.48 17.58 9.03
C PHE A 32 14.99 17.48 9.17
N GLY A 33 15.69 16.91 8.18
CA GLY A 33 17.14 16.73 8.21
C GLY A 33 17.94 17.72 7.37
N ILE A 34 17.34 18.27 6.29
CA ILE A 34 18.05 19.14 5.34
C ILE A 34 17.53 20.59 5.38
N THR A 35 16.25 20.79 5.07
CA THR A 35 15.72 22.16 4.94
C THR A 35 15.47 22.85 6.27
N GLY A 36 15.16 22.09 7.33
CA GLY A 36 14.85 22.63 8.66
C GLY A 36 13.48 23.31 8.65
N VAL A 37 12.46 22.61 9.12
CA VAL A 37 11.08 23.13 9.10
C VAL A 37 10.90 24.24 10.15
N GLU A 38 10.69 25.48 9.71
CA GLU A 38 10.35 26.64 10.57
C GLU A 38 8.84 26.76 10.88
N GLU A 39 8.01 26.02 10.15
CA GLU A 39 6.54 26.01 10.19
C GLU A 39 5.99 24.91 11.15
N PRO A 40 4.66 24.86 11.45
CA PRO A 40 4.13 23.88 12.39
C PRO A 40 4.50 22.44 12.00
N ILE A 41 5.34 21.81 12.84
CA ILE A 41 5.92 20.47 12.68
C ILE A 41 4.87 19.42 12.26
N TRP A 42 3.65 19.56 12.78
CA TRP A 42 2.53 18.68 12.47
C TRP A 42 2.12 18.69 10.99
N GLY A 43 2.13 19.86 10.34
CA GLY A 43 1.77 19.99 8.92
C GLY A 43 2.78 19.30 8.02
N ALA A 44 4.07 19.50 8.28
CA ALA A 44 5.14 18.81 7.55
C ALA A 44 5.14 17.30 7.79
N ALA A 45 4.89 16.86 9.04
CA ALA A 45 4.77 15.43 9.36
C ALA A 45 3.60 14.78 8.61
N LEU A 46 2.43 15.44 8.58
CA LEU A 46 1.28 14.97 7.80
C LEU A 46 1.59 14.91 6.30
N TYR A 47 2.20 15.96 5.74
CA TYR A 47 2.60 16.00 4.33
C TYR A 47 3.54 14.85 3.97
N CYS A 48 4.54 14.58 4.82
CA CYS A 48 5.45 13.45 4.63
C CYS A 48 4.70 12.11 4.67
N SER A 49 3.64 11.98 5.48
CA SER A 49 2.86 10.73 5.61
C SER A 49 1.87 10.47 4.46
N LEU A 50 1.51 11.50 3.68
CA LEU A 50 0.48 11.40 2.63
C LEU A 50 0.74 10.32 1.57
N PRO A 51 1.96 10.14 1.03
CA PRO A 51 2.23 9.07 0.06
C PRO A 51 1.92 7.69 0.64
N PHE A 52 2.42 7.37 1.83
CA PHE A 52 2.14 6.11 2.50
C PHE A 52 0.64 5.90 2.75
N LEU A 53 -0.05 6.92 3.27
CA LEU A 53 -1.48 6.84 3.55
C LEU A 53 -2.30 6.63 2.26
N GLY A 54 -2.00 7.39 1.20
CA GLY A 54 -2.67 7.27 -0.09
C GLY A 54 -2.51 5.87 -0.70
N TYR A 55 -1.28 5.35 -0.77
CA TYR A 55 -1.05 4.00 -1.29
C TYR A 55 -1.68 2.91 -0.40
N THR A 56 -1.70 3.11 0.91
CA THR A 56 -2.34 2.16 1.84
C THR A 56 -3.86 2.13 1.66
N ILE A 57 -4.51 3.28 1.51
CA ILE A 57 -5.96 3.38 1.27
C ILE A 57 -6.34 2.69 -0.03
N LEU A 58 -5.54 2.83 -1.09
CA LEU A 58 -5.77 2.14 -2.37
C LEU A 58 -5.48 0.64 -2.27
N TYR A 59 -4.50 0.23 -1.47
CA TYR A 59 -4.13 -1.17 -1.27
C TYR A 59 -5.18 -1.96 -0.49
N LEU A 60 -5.78 -1.38 0.55
CA LEU A 60 -6.76 -2.04 1.42
C LEU A 60 -7.92 -2.73 0.66
N PRO A 61 -8.67 -2.07 -0.24
CA PRO A 61 -9.77 -2.71 -0.97
C PRO A 61 -9.28 -3.83 -1.89
N VAL A 62 -8.11 -3.66 -2.52
CA VAL A 62 -7.49 -4.71 -3.35
C VAL A 62 -7.13 -5.93 -2.50
N CYS A 63 -6.58 -5.71 -1.31
CA CYS A 63 -6.19 -6.76 -0.39
C CYS A 63 -7.42 -7.53 0.14
N ILE A 64 -8.50 -6.81 0.49
CA ILE A 64 -9.78 -7.40 0.90
C ILE A 64 -10.38 -8.22 -0.25
N TYR A 65 -10.40 -7.67 -1.47
CA TYR A 65 -10.90 -8.37 -2.66
C TYR A 65 -10.20 -9.71 -2.86
N PHE A 66 -8.86 -9.72 -2.84
CA PHE A 66 -8.09 -10.95 -2.99
C PHE A 66 -8.29 -11.94 -1.84
N LYS A 67 -8.39 -11.45 -0.60
CA LYS A 67 -8.64 -12.29 0.57
C LYS A 67 -10.00 -13.00 0.48
N VAL A 68 -11.05 -12.28 0.08
CA VAL A 68 -12.39 -12.84 -0.10
C VAL A 68 -12.47 -13.79 -1.29
N SER A 69 -11.82 -13.43 -2.41
CA SER A 69 -11.76 -14.27 -3.61
C SER A 69 -11.06 -15.60 -3.33
N SER A 70 -9.94 -15.57 -2.62
CA SER A 70 -9.19 -16.78 -2.24
C SER A 70 -10.02 -17.71 -1.36
N LYS A 71 -10.77 -17.19 -0.38
CA LYS A 71 -11.64 -18.02 0.49
C LYS A 71 -12.72 -18.75 -0.31
N ARG A 72 -13.40 -18.06 -1.24
CA ARG A 72 -14.43 -18.66 -2.10
C ARG A 72 -13.87 -19.77 -2.99
N SER A 73 -12.64 -19.62 -3.48
CA SER A 73 -12.00 -20.65 -4.31
C SER A 73 -11.69 -21.94 -3.54
N ILE A 74 -11.34 -21.85 -2.25
CA ILE A 74 -11.04 -23.02 -1.41
C ILE A 74 -12.33 -23.79 -1.11
N GLN A 75 -13.37 -23.08 -0.65
CA GLN A 75 -14.67 -23.70 -0.32
C GLN A 75 -15.29 -24.43 -1.52
N ARG A 76 -15.17 -23.87 -2.73
CA ARG A 76 -15.68 -24.51 -3.95
C ARG A 76 -14.95 -25.82 -4.29
N ASN A 77 -13.66 -25.93 -3.99
CA ASN A 77 -12.92 -27.18 -4.23
C ASN A 77 -13.31 -28.26 -3.20
N GLU A 78 -13.64 -27.88 -1.96
CA GLU A 78 -14.10 -28.82 -0.93
C GLU A 78 -15.50 -29.37 -1.22
N GLU A 79 -16.41 -28.59 -1.82
CA GLU A 79 -17.75 -29.06 -2.23
C GLU A 79 -17.74 -29.97 -3.46
N GLN A 80 -16.62 -30.04 -4.20
CA GLN A 80 -16.48 -30.85 -5.41
C GLN A 80 -15.70 -32.17 -5.19
N VAL A 81 -15.28 -32.46 -3.96
CA VAL A 81 -14.58 -33.70 -3.55
C VAL A 81 -15.53 -34.57 -2.73
#